data_AF-A0A395HNQ4-F1
#
_entry.id   AF-A0A395HNQ4-F1
#
_cell.length_a   1.000
_cell.length_b   1.000
_cell.length_c   1.000
_cell.angle_alpha   90.00
_cell.angle_beta   90.00
_cell.angle_gamma   90.00
#
_symmetry.space_group_name_H-M   'P 1'
#
loop_
_entity.id
_entity.type
_entity.pdbx_description
1 polymer ?
#
loop_
_entity_poly.entity_id
_entity_poly.type
_entity_poly.pdbx_seq_one_letter_code
_entity_poly.pdbx_strand_id
1 'polypeptide(L)'
;MASDSARAAASADKITKAALSMLTVQDAQSLAEQGLIFMFISPEWVKTDLGNKKADLTPEKSAIFVFDLLVSATIAYNWNSTIFVWTGGTITMEPRCRAR
;
A
#
# COMPACT_ATOMS: atom_id res chain seq x y z
N MET A 1 -8.84 -18.47 -24.33
CA MET A 1 -7.37 -18.42 -24.14
C MET A 1 -6.86 -17.06 -23.64
N ALA A 2 -7.44 -15.91 -24.00
CA ALA A 2 -7.04 -14.60 -23.45
C ALA A 2 -7.62 -14.26 -22.05
N SER A 3 -8.72 -14.93 -21.64
CA SER A 3 -9.39 -14.67 -20.35
C SER A 3 -8.68 -15.30 -19.14
N ASP A 4 -8.01 -16.44 -19.33
CA ASP A 4 -7.31 -17.15 -18.25
C ASP A 4 -5.98 -16.49 -17.92
N SER A 5 -5.25 -15.99 -18.92
CA SER A 5 -4.00 -15.25 -18.73
C SER A 5 -4.22 -13.90 -18.02
N ALA A 6 -5.33 -13.21 -18.28
CA ALA A 6 -5.70 -11.98 -17.57
C ALA A 6 -6.09 -12.24 -16.10
N ARG A 7 -6.81 -13.33 -15.80
CA ARG A 7 -7.11 -13.74 -14.41
C ARG A 7 -5.85 -14.20 -13.67
N ALA A 8 -4.95 -14.91 -14.36
CA ALA A 8 -3.67 -15.34 -13.81
C ALA A 8 -2.76 -14.15 -13.46
N ALA A 9 -2.65 -13.16 -14.36
CA ALA A 9 -1.91 -11.92 -14.09
C ALA A 9 -2.49 -11.15 -12.89
N ALA A 10 -3.82 -10.99 -12.83
CA ALA A 10 -4.48 -10.38 -11.68
C ALA A 10 -4.30 -11.15 -10.37
N SER A 11 -4.13 -12.48 -10.43
CA SER A 11 -3.84 -13.29 -9.25
C SER A 11 -2.38 -13.18 -8.80
N ALA A 12 -1.44 -13.14 -9.75
CA ALA A 12 -0.01 -12.98 -9.47
C ALA A 12 0.27 -11.61 -8.84
N ASP A 13 -0.33 -10.53 -9.34
CA ASP A 13 -0.19 -9.19 -8.76
C ASP A 13 -0.70 -9.13 -7.31
N LYS A 14 -1.82 -9.81 -7.02
CA LYS A 14 -2.37 -9.89 -5.66
C LYS A 14 -1.45 -10.67 -4.72
N ILE A 15 -0.92 -11.81 -5.19
CA ILE A 15 0.01 -12.63 -4.42
C ILE A 15 1.30 -11.85 -4.13
N THR A 16 1.87 -11.19 -5.14
CA THR A 16 3.08 -10.39 -4.98
C THR A 16 2.86 -9.21 -4.03
N LYS A 17 1.73 -8.48 -4.13
CA LYS A 17 1.41 -7.39 -3.20
C LYS A 17 1.18 -7.89 -1.77
N ALA A 18 0.57 -9.07 -1.60
CA ALA A 18 0.42 -9.69 -0.27
C ALA A 18 1.77 -10.10 0.33
N ALA A 19 2.64 -10.72 -0.48
CA ALA A 19 3.99 -11.09 -0.07
C ALA A 19 4.84 -9.86 0.29
N LEU A 20 4.82 -8.82 -0.55
CA LEU A 20 5.52 -7.56 -0.29
C LEU A 20 5.03 -6.88 0.99
N SER A 21 3.71 -6.91 1.23
CA SER A 21 3.13 -6.35 2.44
C SER A 21 3.56 -7.10 3.70
N MET A 22 3.78 -8.41 3.64
CA MET A 22 4.34 -9.19 4.76
C MET A 22 5.85 -8.99 4.92
N LEU A 23 6.59 -8.88 3.82
CA LEU A 23 8.03 -8.61 3.85
C LEU A 23 8.33 -7.28 4.53
N THR A 24 7.53 -6.24 4.23
CA THR A 24 7.66 -4.93 4.87
C THR A 24 7.50 -5.00 6.40
N VAL A 25 6.63 -5.89 6.90
CA VAL A 25 6.47 -6.12 8.36
C VAL A 25 7.73 -6.75 8.95
N GLN A 26 8.25 -7.78 8.27
CA GLN A 26 9.42 -8.51 8.71
C GLN A 26 10.65 -7.60 8.75
N ASP A 27 10.82 -6.74 7.74
CA ASP A 27 11.91 -5.76 7.69
C ASP A 27 11.74 -4.70 8.78
N ALA A 28 10.51 -4.21 9.03
CA ALA A 28 10.23 -3.26 10.10
C ALA A 28 10.60 -3.80 11.48
N GLN A 29 10.36 -5.09 11.73
CA GLN A 29 10.71 -5.75 12.99
C GLN A 29 12.22 -6.01 13.09
N SER A 30 12.84 -6.51 12.01
CA SER A 30 14.27 -6.86 12.00
C SER A 30 15.18 -5.64 12.07
N LEU A 31 14.73 -4.49 11.57
CA LEU A 31 15.50 -3.26 11.48
C LEU A 31 14.97 -2.16 12.42
N ALA A 32 14.13 -2.53 13.40
CA ALA A 32 13.55 -1.61 14.36
C ALA A 32 14.63 -0.82 15.14
N GLU A 33 15.75 -1.46 15.45
CA GLU A 33 16.88 -0.86 16.18
C GLU A 33 17.66 0.18 15.37
N GLN A 34 17.51 0.17 14.03
CA GLN A 34 18.20 1.11 13.14
C GLN A 34 17.45 2.44 12.98
N GLY A 35 16.25 2.57 13.56
CA GLY A 35 15.46 3.81 13.49
C GLY A 35 14.90 4.12 12.09
N LEU A 36 14.86 3.14 11.19
CA LEU A 36 14.32 3.28 9.84
C LEU A 36 12.80 3.12 9.83
N ILE A 37 12.10 3.87 8.96
CA ILE A 37 10.64 3.79 8.81
C ILE A 37 10.29 2.89 7.62
N PHE A 38 9.43 1.89 7.83
CA PHE A 38 8.97 0.98 6.79
C PHE A 38 7.47 1.16 6.56
N MET A 39 7.06 1.37 5.31
CA MET A 39 5.67 1.60 4.95
C MET A 39 5.30 0.87 3.66
N PHE A 40 4.12 0.25 3.67
CA PHE A 40 3.50 -0.30 2.47
C PHE A 40 2.32 0.59 2.09
N ILE A 41 2.45 1.30 0.96
CA ILE A 41 1.49 2.31 0.51
C ILE A 41 0.78 1.81 -0.74
N SER A 42 -0.56 1.85 -0.73
CA SER A 42 -1.38 1.58 -1.91
C SER A 42 -1.95 2.90 -2.45
N PRO A 43 -1.53 3.38 -3.64
CA PRO A 43 -1.86 4.71 -4.16
C PRO A 43 -3.31 4.87 -4.71
N GLU A 44 -4.24 4.01 -4.30
CA GLU A 44 -5.60 3.86 -4.86
C GLU A 44 -5.63 3.52 -6.36
N TRP A 45 -6.84 3.45 -6.94
CA TRP A 45 -7.02 3.20 -8.37
C TRP A 45 -6.81 4.49 -9.18
N VAL A 46 -5.60 4.63 -9.73
CA VAL A 46 -5.13 5.82 -10.47
C VAL A 46 -5.23 5.63 -11.97
N LYS A 47 -5.55 6.71 -12.72
CA LYS A 47 -5.57 6.78 -14.19
C LYS A 47 -4.16 6.68 -14.79
N THR A 48 -3.56 5.51 -14.67
CA THR A 48 -2.29 5.12 -15.32
C THR A 48 -2.55 4.03 -16.35
N ASP A 49 -1.53 3.65 -17.11
CA ASP A 49 -1.63 2.52 -18.04
C ASP A 49 -2.06 1.22 -17.34
N LEU A 50 -1.65 1.04 -16.08
CA LEU A 50 -2.05 -0.08 -15.23
C LEU A 50 -3.48 0.05 -14.68
N GLY A 51 -3.90 1.27 -14.34
CA GLY A 51 -5.21 1.55 -13.75
C GLY A 51 -6.32 1.87 -14.75
N ASN A 52 -6.04 1.95 -16.05
CA ASN A 52 -7.02 2.28 -17.09
C ASN A 52 -7.63 3.70 -16.92
N LYS A 53 -8.20 4.22 -18.00
CA LYS A 53 -8.92 5.51 -18.05
C LYS A 53 -10.18 5.55 -17.17
N LYS A 54 -10.68 4.39 -16.73
CA LYS A 54 -11.85 4.25 -15.84
C LYS A 54 -11.55 4.51 -14.36
N ALA A 55 -10.27 4.60 -13.98
CA ALA A 55 -9.89 4.92 -12.62
C ALA A 55 -10.44 6.28 -12.18
N ASP A 56 -10.66 6.46 -10.88
CA ASP A 56 -11.29 7.67 -10.34
C ASP A 56 -10.27 8.78 -10.05
N LEU A 57 -9.01 8.43 -9.81
CA LEU A 57 -7.96 9.36 -9.36
C LEU A 57 -6.98 9.72 -10.48
N THR A 58 -6.52 10.98 -10.52
CA THR A 58 -5.42 11.38 -11.42
C THR A 58 -4.06 11.07 -10.79
N PRO A 59 -3.00 10.85 -11.59
CA PRO A 59 -1.65 10.61 -11.06
C PRO A 59 -1.15 11.70 -10.12
N GLU A 60 -1.46 12.96 -10.40
CA GLU A 60 -1.00 14.11 -9.62
C GLU A 60 -1.61 14.08 -8.21
N LYS A 61 -2.91 13.78 -8.10
CA LYS A 61 -3.58 13.66 -6.80
C LYS A 61 -3.04 12.49 -5.98
N SER A 62 -2.76 11.37 -6.65
CA SER A 62 -2.16 10.20 -6.02
C SER A 62 -0.75 10.50 -5.50
N ALA A 63 0.07 11.19 -6.29
CA ALA A 63 1.43 11.55 -5.91
C ALA A 63 1.48 12.50 -4.71
N ILE A 64 0.60 13.52 -4.68
CA ILE A 64 0.47 14.43 -3.54
C ILE A 64 0.08 13.66 -2.28
N PHE A 65 -0.88 12.74 -2.40
CA PHE A 65 -1.29 11.88 -1.28
C PHE A 65 -0.12 11.07 -0.70
N VAL A 66 0.63 10.38 -1.58
CA VAL A 66 1.80 9.60 -1.14
C VAL A 66 2.83 10.52 -0.49
N PHE A 67 3.05 11.71 -1.04
CA PHE A 67 3.98 12.69 -0.49
C PHE A 67 3.56 13.17 0.91
N ASP A 68 2.29 13.53 1.11
CA ASP A 68 1.78 13.96 2.42
C ASP A 68 1.90 12.85 3.48
N LEU A 69 1.71 11.59 3.08
CA LEU A 69 1.91 10.43 3.95
C LEU A 69 3.38 10.25 4.32
N LEU A 70 4.31 10.41 3.37
CA LEU A 70 5.75 10.32 3.64
C LEU A 70 6.22 11.44 4.57
N VAL A 71 5.71 12.66 4.41
CA VAL A 71 6.09 13.82 5.25
C VAL A 71 5.54 13.69 6.67
N SER A 72 4.35 13.11 6.84
CA SER A 72 3.75 12.86 8.16
C SER A 72 4.29 11.61 8.86
N ALA A 73 5.07 10.77 8.16
CA ALA A 73 5.56 9.50 8.68
C ALA A 73 6.55 9.69 9.85
N THR A 74 6.31 8.96 10.95
CA THR A 74 7.18 8.87 12.11
C THR A 74 7.53 7.42 12.44
N ILE A 75 8.60 7.19 13.20
CA ILE A 75 9.02 5.85 13.67
C ILE A 75 7.91 5.16 14.48
N ALA A 76 7.00 5.94 15.07
CA ALA A 76 5.81 5.45 15.74
C ALA A 76 4.80 4.76 14.80
N TYR A 77 5.05 4.64 13.50
CA TYR A 77 4.22 3.82 12.61
C TYR A 77 4.72 2.37 12.45
N ASN A 78 5.98 2.09 12.76
CA ASN A 78 6.57 0.76 12.52
C ASN A 78 5.97 -0.36 13.39
N TRP A 79 5.63 -0.05 14.64
CA TRP A 79 5.19 -1.06 15.61
C TRP A 79 3.84 -1.72 15.26
N ASN A 80 3.05 -1.11 14.38
CA ASN A 80 1.73 -1.61 14.01
C ASN A 80 1.63 -2.13 12.57
N SER A 81 2.74 -2.15 11.80
CA SER A 81 2.83 -2.86 10.51
C SER A 81 1.62 -2.60 9.59
N THR A 82 1.16 -1.35 9.57
CA THR A 82 -0.15 -0.96 9.06
C THR A 82 -0.08 -0.70 7.56
N ILE A 83 -1.11 -1.14 6.84
CA ILE A 83 -1.32 -0.75 5.44
C ILE A 83 -2.04 0.59 5.46
N PHE A 84 -1.49 1.58 4.76
CA PHE A 84 -2.13 2.89 4.63
C PHE A 84 -2.98 2.91 3.37
N VAL A 85 -4.28 3.18 3.54
CA VAL A 85 -5.30 3.27 2.49
C VAL A 85 -5.93 4.67 2.54
N TRP A 86 -6.19 5.27 1.38
CA TRP A 86 -6.83 6.59 1.28
C TRP A 86 -8.29 6.43 0.91
N THR A 87 -9.21 6.82 1.81
CA THR A 87 -10.64 6.79 1.51
C THR A 87 -11.23 8.18 1.73
N GLY A 88 -11.53 8.88 0.62
CA GLY A 88 -12.40 10.06 0.64
C GLY A 88 -11.91 11.27 1.44
N GLY A 89 -10.60 11.44 1.61
CA GLY A 89 -10.00 12.57 2.35
C GLY A 89 -9.44 12.23 3.72
N THR A 90 -9.56 10.97 4.16
CA THR A 90 -8.98 10.50 5.44
C THR A 90 -8.00 9.36 5.19
N ILE A 91 -6.79 9.46 5.74
CA ILE A 91 -5.87 8.33 5.85
C ILE A 91 -6.47 7.37 6.87
N THR A 92 -6.94 6.22 6.40
CA THR A 92 -7.47 5.20 7.31
C THR A 92 -6.36 4.22 7.62
N MET A 93 -5.94 4.18 8.88
CA MET A 93 -5.13 3.09 9.41
C MET A 93 -6.02 1.85 9.47
N GLU A 94 -5.79 0.88 8.60
CA GLU A 94 -6.51 -0.39 8.70
C GLU A 94 -5.70 -1.35 9.61
N PRO A 95 -6.14 -1.59 10.86
CA PRO A 95 -5.50 -2.58 11.70
C PRO A 95 -5.68 -3.96 11.05
N ARG A 96 -4.58 -4.69 10.84
CA ARG A 96 -4.66 -6.11 10.47
C ARG A 96 -5.18 -6.89 11.67
N CYS A 97 -6.50 -7.01 11.74
CA CYS A 97 -7.27 -7.75 12.74
C CYS A 97 -7.08 -7.26 14.19
N ARG A 98 -8.17 -6.76 14.79
CA ARG A 98 -8.31 -6.76 16.25
C ARG A 98 -8.31 -8.23 16.68
N ALA A 99 -7.17 -8.72 17.19
CA ALA A 99 -7.12 -10.00 17.88
C ALA A 99 -8.23 -9.98 18.94
N ARG A 100 -9.14 -10.94 18.83
CA ARG A 100 -10.07 -11.25 19.91
C ARG A 100 -9.34 -12.15 20.90
#